data_AF-A0A7D4Y5U8-F1
#
_entry.id   AF-A0A7D4Y5U8-F1
#
_cell.length_a   1.000
_cell.length_b   1.000
_cell.length_c   1.000
_cell.angle_alpha   90.00
_cell.angle_beta   90.00
_cell.angle_gamma   90.00
#
_symmetry.space_group_name_H-M   'P 1'
#
loop_
_entity.id
_entity.type
_entity.pdbx_description
1 polymer ?
#
loop_
_entity_poly.entity_id
_entity_poly.type
_entity_poly.pdbx_seq_one_letter_code
_entity_poly.pdbx_strand_id
1 'polypeptide(L)'
;MSEYTIVHDAIQEADWFQNLSERLSDADISRLDDDSPEPVLEIASYDRPDIILLRDGAPVLVVEKTGHVPTGKNPLQRVARLVKAAELGVPGVFFVPYAAKKHGENASKTNLNHRAIQALRRIEEINETPMLIPPWPTDDDYELVHDGSEDELIARFVDEFLRADCDPAVPAAEEIRAQSEEGAKRILSEYAPYETPPNSVAIRSTDSAVAQYDGLTGDGSFRTDRGETVVCDFKFQTRRTDPYIGSQFAYDYLYCRTGPTVRDRDRNLVLHMPKIDRETWFDYHPYKPGNKTSLWYACADALVLSDDTLTDFAQFRQSDQGRLDGYR
;
A
#
# COMPACT_ATOMS: atom_id res chain seq x y z
N MET A 1 -30.25 9.14 11.51
CA MET A 1 -28.80 9.06 11.29
C MET A 1 -28.63 8.20 10.06
N SER A 2 -27.73 8.56 9.16
CA SER A 2 -27.49 7.73 7.98
C SER A 2 -26.92 6.37 8.41
N GLU A 3 -27.24 5.32 7.66
CA GLU A 3 -26.63 3.99 7.86
C GLU A 3 -25.13 4.03 7.51
N TYR A 4 -24.78 4.83 6.49
CA TYR A 4 -23.43 4.89 5.94
C TYR A 4 -22.78 6.25 6.18
N THR A 5 -21.47 6.23 6.40
CA THR A 5 -20.63 7.44 6.39
C THR A 5 -19.47 7.25 5.43
N ILE A 6 -19.34 8.15 4.46
CA ILE A 6 -18.21 8.21 3.54
C ILE A 6 -17.17 9.14 4.14
N VAL A 7 -16.10 8.58 4.67
CA VAL A 7 -14.94 9.35 5.13
C VAL A 7 -13.97 9.51 3.97
N HIS A 8 -13.54 10.74 3.68
CA HIS A 8 -12.76 11.04 2.47
C HIS A 8 -11.51 11.88 2.73
N ASP A 9 -10.48 11.72 1.88
CA ASP A 9 -9.33 12.63 1.85
C ASP A 9 -9.65 13.91 1.05
N ALA A 10 -10.35 13.76 -0.07
CA ALA A 10 -10.74 14.85 -0.98
C ALA A 10 -12.23 14.77 -1.33
N ILE A 11 -12.93 15.91 -1.33
CA ILE A 11 -14.40 15.94 -1.49
C ILE A 11 -14.85 15.38 -2.85
N GLN A 12 -14.05 15.59 -3.90
CA GLN A 12 -14.36 15.07 -5.23
C GLN A 12 -14.40 13.54 -5.26
N GLU A 13 -13.60 12.87 -4.43
CA GLU A 13 -13.63 11.41 -4.31
C GLU A 13 -14.85 10.94 -3.52
N ALA A 14 -15.31 11.72 -2.52
CA ALA A 14 -16.56 11.43 -1.82
C ALA A 14 -17.76 11.56 -2.76
N ASP A 15 -17.83 12.66 -3.52
CA ASP A 15 -18.89 12.91 -4.51
C ASP A 15 -18.93 11.77 -5.54
N TRP A 16 -17.78 11.37 -6.08
CA TRP A 16 -17.68 10.22 -6.99
C TRP A 16 -18.17 8.93 -6.34
N PHE A 17 -17.64 8.58 -5.16
CA PHE A 17 -17.96 7.32 -4.49
C PHE A 17 -19.44 7.23 -4.09
N GLN A 18 -20.03 8.35 -3.65
CA GLN A 18 -21.45 8.43 -3.31
C GLN A 18 -22.35 8.10 -4.51
N ASN A 19 -21.94 8.51 -5.71
CA ASN A 19 -22.70 8.28 -6.95
C ASN A 19 -22.56 6.84 -7.51
N LEU A 20 -21.71 5.99 -6.92
CA LEU A 20 -21.56 4.60 -7.36
C LEU A 20 -22.76 3.71 -7.02
N SER A 21 -23.59 4.09 -6.04
CA SER A 21 -24.82 3.36 -5.70
C SER A 21 -25.86 4.30 -5.10
N GLU A 22 -27.11 4.18 -5.54
CA GLU A 22 -28.27 4.87 -4.95
C GLU A 22 -28.42 4.64 -3.44
N ARG A 23 -27.86 3.54 -2.90
CA ARG A 23 -27.86 3.24 -1.46
C ARG A 23 -27.00 4.19 -0.64
N LEU A 24 -26.08 4.90 -1.28
CA LEU A 24 -25.22 5.90 -0.66
C LEU A 24 -25.78 7.33 -0.81
N SER A 25 -26.92 7.52 -1.50
CA SER A 25 -27.51 8.85 -1.75
C SER A 25 -27.74 9.68 -0.48
N ASP A 26 -28.10 9.02 0.62
CA ASP A 26 -28.30 9.63 1.94
C ASP A 26 -27.11 9.41 2.89
N ALA A 27 -25.96 8.92 2.40
CA ALA A 27 -24.75 8.71 3.22
C ALA A 27 -24.26 10.03 3.84
N ASP A 28 -23.87 9.99 5.11
CA ASP A 28 -23.18 11.11 5.73
C ASP A 28 -21.77 11.25 5.12
N ILE A 29 -21.30 12.48 4.90
CA ILE A 29 -19.97 12.75 4.33
C ILE A 29 -19.10 13.39 5.41
N SER A 30 -17.91 12.82 5.66
CA SER A 30 -16.95 13.34 6.63
C SER A 30 -15.56 13.44 6.02
N ARG A 31 -14.83 14.50 6.38
CA ARG A 31 -13.42 14.61 6.02
C ARG A 31 -12.57 13.73 6.94
N LEU A 32 -11.52 13.12 6.40
CA LEU A 32 -10.46 12.49 7.17
C LEU A 32 -9.54 13.56 7.77
N ASP A 33 -9.45 13.61 9.08
CA ASP A 33 -8.61 14.53 9.85
C ASP A 33 -8.17 13.89 11.19
N ASP A 34 -7.41 14.64 11.99
CA ASP A 34 -6.86 14.14 13.25
C ASP A 34 -7.93 13.95 14.34
N ASP A 35 -9.14 14.50 14.16
CA ASP A 35 -10.27 14.39 15.08
C ASP A 35 -11.25 13.26 14.66
N SER A 36 -10.91 12.52 13.60
CA SER A 36 -11.72 11.41 13.11
C SER A 36 -11.86 10.29 14.16
N PRO A 37 -12.93 9.48 14.11
CA PRO A 37 -13.12 8.37 15.04
C PRO A 37 -11.93 7.40 15.06
N GLU A 38 -11.66 6.76 16.21
CA GLU A 38 -10.52 5.85 16.38
C GLU A 38 -10.43 4.74 15.30
N PRO A 39 -11.53 4.08 14.86
CA PRO A 39 -11.45 3.10 13.77
C PRO A 39 -10.98 3.70 12.43
N VAL A 40 -11.31 4.95 12.16
CA VAL A 40 -10.91 5.67 10.95
C VAL A 40 -9.43 6.03 11.02
N LEU A 41 -8.98 6.59 12.15
CA LEU A 41 -7.57 6.91 12.38
C LEU A 41 -6.70 5.65 12.35
N GLU A 42 -7.23 4.53 12.84
CA GLU A 42 -6.52 3.26 12.79
C GLU A 42 -6.34 2.76 11.35
N ILE A 43 -7.36 2.82 10.49
CA ILE A 43 -7.21 2.50 9.06
C ILE A 43 -6.17 3.41 8.39
N ALA A 44 -6.17 4.70 8.71
CA ALA A 44 -5.26 5.69 8.15
C ALA A 44 -3.85 5.67 8.78
N SER A 45 -3.54 4.70 9.66
CA SER A 45 -2.30 4.72 10.45
C SER A 45 -1.03 4.41 9.65
N TYR A 46 -1.16 3.89 8.43
CA TYR A 46 -0.01 3.65 7.55
C TYR A 46 0.05 4.66 6.42
N ASP A 47 -1.03 4.87 5.71
CA ASP A 47 -1.16 6.00 4.80
C ASP A 47 -2.65 6.31 4.65
N ARG A 48 -2.98 7.54 4.25
CA ARG A 48 -4.36 7.99 4.12
C ARG A 48 -4.95 7.43 2.81
N PRO A 49 -5.97 6.56 2.85
CA PRO A 49 -6.70 6.17 1.65
C PRO A 49 -7.62 7.31 1.17
N ASP A 50 -8.09 7.22 -0.06
CA ASP A 50 -9.00 8.23 -0.62
C ASP A 50 -10.39 8.16 0.03
N ILE A 51 -10.90 6.94 0.30
CA ILE A 51 -12.20 6.68 0.91
C ILE A 51 -12.12 5.58 1.97
N ILE A 52 -12.82 5.79 3.09
CA ILE A 52 -13.18 4.78 4.09
C ILE A 52 -14.70 4.83 4.24
N LEU A 53 -15.38 3.74 3.86
CA LEU A 53 -16.82 3.60 4.08
C LEU A 53 -17.05 3.01 5.46
N LEU A 54 -17.87 3.70 6.26
CA LEU A 54 -18.38 3.21 7.52
C LEU A 54 -19.82 2.76 7.37
N ARG A 55 -20.20 1.70 8.10
CA ARG A 55 -21.59 1.32 8.36
C ARG A 55 -21.80 1.28 9.85
N ASP A 56 -22.77 2.06 10.36
CA ASP A 56 -23.03 2.21 11.80
C ASP A 56 -21.74 2.55 12.61
N GLY A 57 -20.84 3.33 12.00
CA GLY A 57 -19.57 3.76 12.60
C GLY A 57 -18.40 2.76 12.49
N ALA A 58 -18.63 1.55 11.96
CA ALA A 58 -17.57 0.56 11.74
C ALA A 58 -17.06 0.59 10.29
N PRO A 59 -15.72 0.56 10.04
CA PRO A 59 -15.19 0.48 8.69
C PRO A 59 -15.58 -0.84 8.00
N VAL A 60 -16.13 -0.73 6.79
CA VAL A 60 -16.56 -1.90 5.98
C VAL A 60 -15.87 -1.98 4.62
N LEU A 61 -15.31 -0.88 4.11
CA LEU A 61 -14.60 -0.86 2.83
C LEU A 61 -13.58 0.29 2.81
N VAL A 62 -12.41 0.04 2.23
CA VAL A 62 -11.41 1.07 1.93
C VAL A 62 -11.17 1.13 0.43
N VAL A 63 -11.17 2.33 -0.14
CA VAL A 63 -10.94 2.53 -1.58
C VAL A 63 -9.78 3.51 -1.79
N GLU A 64 -8.86 3.09 -2.65
CA GLU A 64 -7.78 3.88 -3.20
C GLU A 64 -7.98 3.98 -4.72
N LYS A 65 -8.04 5.21 -5.24
CA LYS A 65 -8.32 5.49 -6.65
C LYS A 65 -7.19 6.31 -7.27
N THR A 66 -6.79 5.95 -8.48
CA THR A 66 -5.83 6.77 -9.23
C THR A 66 -6.01 6.63 -10.73
N GLY A 67 -6.47 7.70 -11.37
CA GLY A 67 -6.39 7.89 -12.82
C GLY A 67 -5.03 8.40 -13.31
N HIS A 68 -3.95 8.25 -12.53
CA HIS A 68 -2.61 8.65 -13.00
C HIS A 68 -1.97 7.53 -13.83
N VAL A 69 -1.19 7.93 -14.84
CA VAL A 69 -0.36 7.00 -15.61
C VAL A 69 0.54 6.20 -14.66
N PRO A 70 0.51 4.85 -14.69
CA PRO A 70 1.07 4.01 -13.63
C PRO A 70 2.60 3.85 -13.79
N THR A 71 3.32 4.95 -13.62
CA THR A 71 4.76 5.04 -13.87
C THR A 71 5.61 4.55 -12.70
N GLY A 72 6.60 3.70 -13.01
CA GLY A 72 7.68 3.34 -12.10
C GLY A 72 7.20 2.68 -10.79
N LYS A 73 7.47 3.33 -9.66
CA LYS A 73 7.12 2.85 -8.31
C LYS A 73 5.81 3.43 -7.78
N ASN A 74 5.19 4.38 -8.48
CA ASN A 74 4.01 5.10 -7.99
C ASN A 74 2.87 4.16 -7.54
N PRO A 75 2.58 3.06 -8.26
CA PRO A 75 1.55 2.12 -7.82
C PRO A 75 1.95 1.33 -6.57
N LEU A 76 3.22 0.89 -6.45
CA LEU A 76 3.70 0.17 -5.26
C LEU A 76 3.61 1.03 -4.00
N GLN A 77 3.80 2.33 -4.16
CA GLN A 77 3.79 3.25 -3.05
C GLN A 77 2.39 3.45 -2.45
N ARG A 78 1.33 3.31 -3.26
CA ARG A 78 -0.06 3.42 -2.79
C ARG A 78 -0.56 2.17 -2.06
N VAL A 79 0.14 1.03 -2.19
CA VAL A 79 -0.21 -0.23 -1.50
C VAL A 79 -0.36 -0.03 0.01
N ALA A 80 0.47 0.81 0.63
CA ALA A 80 0.42 1.07 2.07
C ALA A 80 -0.94 1.60 2.57
N ARG A 81 -1.72 2.27 1.70
CA ARG A 81 -3.06 2.80 2.02
C ARG A 81 -4.11 1.71 2.23
N LEU A 82 -3.82 0.48 1.80
CA LEU A 82 -4.73 -0.67 1.90
C LEU A 82 -4.25 -1.72 2.92
N VAL A 83 -2.98 -1.67 3.33
CA VAL A 83 -2.38 -2.69 4.22
C VAL A 83 -3.12 -2.75 5.55
N LYS A 84 -3.35 -1.61 6.18
CA LYS A 84 -3.96 -1.57 7.51
C LYS A 84 -5.43 -2.02 7.48
N ALA A 85 -6.13 -1.77 6.37
CA ALA A 85 -7.45 -2.31 6.13
C ALA A 85 -7.42 -3.85 6.11
N ALA A 86 -6.50 -4.43 5.33
CA ALA A 86 -6.31 -5.88 5.26
C ALA A 86 -6.01 -6.49 6.65
N GLU A 87 -5.09 -5.90 7.41
CA GLU A 87 -4.72 -6.38 8.75
C GLU A 87 -5.90 -6.33 9.75
N LEU A 88 -6.91 -5.50 9.50
CA LEU A 88 -8.11 -5.37 10.33
C LEU A 88 -9.31 -6.15 9.80
N GLY A 89 -9.16 -6.92 8.72
CA GLY A 89 -10.27 -7.66 8.12
C GLY A 89 -11.22 -6.81 7.27
N VAL A 90 -10.82 -5.58 6.91
CA VAL A 90 -11.63 -4.66 6.10
C VAL A 90 -11.24 -4.80 4.62
N PRO A 91 -12.17 -5.19 3.73
CA PRO A 91 -11.91 -5.28 2.30
C PRO A 91 -11.37 -3.99 1.70
N GLY A 92 -10.48 -4.13 0.72
CA GLY A 92 -9.82 -3.02 0.04
C GLY A 92 -10.05 -3.04 -1.47
N VAL A 93 -10.12 -1.86 -2.09
CA VAL A 93 -10.21 -1.68 -3.54
C VAL A 93 -9.08 -0.76 -3.99
N PHE A 94 -8.28 -1.20 -4.96
CA PHE A 94 -7.31 -0.37 -5.68
C PHE A 94 -7.76 -0.14 -7.12
N PHE A 95 -8.46 0.96 -7.37
CA PHE A 95 -8.97 1.31 -8.69
C PHE A 95 -7.91 2.06 -9.50
N VAL A 96 -7.31 1.38 -10.49
CA VAL A 96 -6.07 1.80 -11.15
C VAL A 96 -6.01 1.35 -12.62
N PRO A 97 -5.44 2.15 -13.53
CA PRO A 97 -5.19 1.71 -14.90
C PRO A 97 -4.10 0.64 -14.97
N TYR A 98 -4.35 -0.42 -15.73
CA TYR A 98 -3.37 -1.49 -15.95
C TYR A 98 -2.35 -1.14 -17.03
N ALA A 99 -2.71 -0.22 -17.91
CA ALA A 99 -1.83 0.47 -18.81
C ALA A 99 -2.39 1.88 -19.01
N ALA A 100 -1.52 2.86 -19.27
CA ALA A 100 -1.94 4.18 -19.74
C ALA A 100 -0.81 4.84 -20.52
N LYS A 101 -1.16 5.77 -21.39
CA LYS A 101 -0.21 6.53 -22.20
C LYS A 101 0.44 7.62 -21.37
N LYS A 102 1.77 7.61 -21.32
CA LYS A 102 2.55 8.73 -20.82
C LYS A 102 2.60 9.80 -21.91
N HIS A 103 2.22 11.02 -21.58
CA HIS A 103 2.32 12.19 -22.45
C HIS A 103 3.68 12.88 -22.34
N GLY A 104 4.13 13.52 -23.42
CA GLY A 104 5.39 14.29 -23.48
C GLY A 104 6.32 13.86 -24.62
N GLU A 105 7.57 14.34 -24.58
CA GLU A 105 8.58 14.09 -25.62
C GLU A 105 8.87 12.60 -25.86
N ASN A 106 8.73 11.77 -24.82
CA ASN A 106 8.86 10.32 -24.86
C ASN A 106 7.51 9.65 -24.62
N ALA A 107 6.52 9.98 -25.46
CA ALA A 107 5.18 9.42 -25.34
C ALA A 107 5.21 7.90 -25.54
N SER A 108 4.67 7.16 -24.58
CA SER A 108 4.67 5.70 -24.64
C SER A 108 3.60 5.09 -23.74
N LYS A 109 3.15 3.89 -24.11
CA LYS A 109 2.38 3.04 -23.21
C LYS A 109 3.22 2.72 -21.97
N THR A 110 2.62 2.89 -20.79
CA THR A 110 3.19 2.48 -19.52
C THR A 110 2.27 1.46 -18.86
N ASN A 111 2.80 0.26 -18.58
CA ASN A 111 2.07 -0.76 -17.83
C ASN A 111 2.16 -0.49 -16.33
N LEU A 112 1.08 -0.86 -15.62
CA LEU A 112 1.09 -0.99 -14.17
C LEU A 112 2.25 -1.90 -13.74
N ASN A 113 2.93 -1.50 -12.66
CA ASN A 113 3.97 -2.32 -12.09
C ASN A 113 3.32 -3.59 -11.51
N HIS A 114 3.54 -4.73 -12.16
CA HIS A 114 2.96 -6.02 -11.79
C HIS A 114 3.19 -6.39 -10.31
N ARG A 115 4.29 -5.92 -9.72
CA ARG A 115 4.58 -6.15 -8.29
C ARG A 115 3.57 -5.49 -7.35
N ALA A 116 2.86 -4.44 -7.77
CA ALA A 116 1.75 -3.88 -6.99
C ALA A 116 0.58 -4.87 -6.91
N ILE A 117 0.23 -5.52 -8.02
CA ILE A 117 -0.80 -6.57 -8.07
C ILE A 117 -0.38 -7.75 -7.18
N GLN A 118 0.87 -8.21 -7.34
CA GLN A 118 1.40 -9.31 -6.52
C GLN A 118 1.43 -8.96 -5.03
N ALA A 119 1.80 -7.73 -4.66
CA ALA A 119 1.80 -7.30 -3.27
C ALA A 119 0.39 -7.36 -2.68
N LEU A 120 -0.63 -6.85 -3.38
CA LEU A 120 -2.03 -6.91 -2.92
C LEU A 120 -2.56 -8.34 -2.85
N ARG A 121 -2.20 -9.22 -3.79
CA ARG A 121 -2.55 -10.65 -3.72
C ARG A 121 -1.92 -11.34 -2.52
N ARG A 122 -0.67 -11.00 -2.20
CA ARG A 122 0.04 -11.53 -1.03
C ARG A 122 -0.51 -10.97 0.28
N ILE A 123 -0.90 -9.70 0.30
CA ILE A 123 -1.62 -9.08 1.42
C ILE A 123 -2.94 -9.80 1.67
N GLU A 124 -3.73 -10.01 0.62
CA GLU A 124 -4.99 -10.75 0.71
C GLU A 124 -4.81 -12.17 1.24
N GLU A 125 -3.86 -12.93 0.67
CA GLU A 125 -3.59 -14.31 1.09
C GLU A 125 -3.20 -14.40 2.57
N ILE A 126 -2.32 -13.50 3.02
CA ILE A 126 -1.81 -13.49 4.39
C ILE A 126 -2.86 -13.06 5.41
N ASN A 127 -3.72 -12.10 5.05
CA ASN A 127 -4.69 -11.51 5.98
C ASN A 127 -6.10 -12.07 5.78
N GLU A 128 -6.28 -13.01 4.86
CA GLU A 128 -7.57 -13.62 4.50
C GLU A 128 -8.66 -12.56 4.21
N THR A 129 -8.25 -11.42 3.64
CA THR A 129 -9.10 -10.23 3.46
C THR A 129 -9.08 -9.76 2.00
N PRO A 130 -10.24 -9.65 1.31
CA PRO A 130 -10.29 -9.34 -0.12
C PRO A 130 -9.64 -8.01 -0.51
N MET A 131 -8.63 -8.08 -1.40
CA MET A 131 -8.00 -6.90 -2.01
C MET A 131 -8.30 -6.88 -3.51
N LEU A 132 -9.33 -6.12 -3.89
CA LEU A 132 -9.84 -6.04 -5.25
C LEU A 132 -9.10 -4.96 -6.06
N ILE A 133 -8.90 -5.19 -7.35
CA ILE A 133 -8.13 -4.29 -8.22
C ILE A 133 -8.92 -4.06 -9.52
N PRO A 134 -10.08 -3.38 -9.50
CA PRO A 134 -10.80 -3.10 -10.74
C PRO A 134 -9.90 -2.29 -11.69
N PRO A 135 -9.85 -2.63 -12.98
CA PRO A 135 -9.05 -1.86 -13.93
C PRO A 135 -9.76 -0.57 -14.30
N TRP A 136 -9.02 0.53 -14.30
CA TRP A 136 -9.44 1.73 -15.03
C TRP A 136 -9.24 1.49 -16.53
N PRO A 137 -10.29 1.56 -17.36
CA PRO A 137 -10.20 1.25 -18.78
C PRO A 137 -9.43 2.31 -19.57
N THR A 138 -8.78 1.87 -20.65
CA THR A 138 -8.17 2.75 -21.63
C THR A 138 -8.69 2.44 -23.02
N ASP A 139 -8.65 3.43 -23.91
CA ASP A 139 -8.90 3.22 -25.33
C ASP A 139 -7.73 2.50 -26.04
N ASP A 140 -7.85 2.32 -27.36
CA ASP A 140 -6.85 1.67 -28.21
C ASP A 140 -5.50 2.41 -28.24
N ASP A 141 -5.49 3.71 -27.93
CA ASP A 141 -4.30 4.56 -27.83
C ASP A 141 -3.72 4.64 -26.40
N TYR A 142 -4.30 3.86 -25.46
CA TYR A 142 -4.01 3.87 -24.04
C TYR A 142 -4.34 5.20 -23.33
N GLU A 143 -5.20 6.03 -23.91
CA GLU A 143 -5.76 7.17 -23.18
C GLU A 143 -6.76 6.67 -22.15
N LEU A 144 -6.80 7.32 -20.99
CA LEU A 144 -7.74 6.97 -19.93
C LEU A 144 -9.16 7.36 -20.34
N VAL A 145 -10.10 6.44 -20.15
CA VAL A 145 -11.52 6.69 -20.36
C VAL A 145 -12.08 7.51 -19.19
N HIS A 146 -12.87 8.53 -19.51
CA HIS A 146 -13.45 9.50 -18.58
C HIS A 146 -14.91 9.86 -18.92
N ASP A 147 -15.63 8.92 -19.52
CA ASP A 147 -17.01 9.11 -20.00
C ASP A 147 -18.07 8.51 -19.06
N GLY A 148 -17.63 8.01 -17.90
CA GLY A 148 -18.44 7.34 -16.89
C GLY A 148 -18.43 5.81 -17.03
N SER A 149 -18.03 5.26 -18.18
CA SER A 149 -17.92 3.80 -18.35
C SER A 149 -16.81 3.19 -17.51
N GLU A 150 -15.80 3.99 -17.10
CA GLU A 150 -14.76 3.55 -16.17
C GLU A 150 -15.33 3.08 -14.82
N ASP A 151 -16.47 3.62 -14.41
CA ASP A 151 -17.06 3.38 -13.10
C ASP A 151 -17.97 2.14 -13.09
N GLU A 152 -18.37 1.59 -14.24
CA GLU A 152 -19.43 0.57 -14.32
C GLU A 152 -19.16 -0.67 -13.44
N LEU A 153 -17.93 -1.21 -13.49
CA LEU A 153 -17.57 -2.41 -12.74
C LEU A 153 -17.46 -2.13 -11.23
N ILE A 154 -16.86 -1.00 -10.85
CA ILE A 154 -16.74 -0.62 -9.44
C ILE A 154 -18.09 -0.21 -8.84
N ALA A 155 -18.94 0.49 -9.60
CA ALA A 155 -20.31 0.80 -9.22
C ALA A 155 -21.13 -0.47 -8.99
N ARG A 156 -21.05 -1.43 -9.91
CA ARG A 156 -21.70 -2.75 -9.75
C ARG A 156 -21.18 -3.47 -8.50
N PHE A 157 -19.86 -3.46 -8.26
CA PHE A 157 -19.28 -4.04 -7.05
C PHE A 157 -19.82 -3.37 -5.78
N VAL A 158 -19.78 -2.04 -5.69
CA VAL A 158 -20.25 -1.31 -4.50
C VAL A 158 -21.74 -1.58 -4.27
N ASP A 159 -22.56 -1.53 -5.31
CA ASP A 159 -24.00 -1.76 -5.20
C ASP A 159 -24.35 -3.21 -4.79
N GLU A 160 -23.65 -4.22 -5.33
CA GLU A 160 -23.79 -5.62 -4.92
C GLU A 160 -23.30 -5.84 -3.48
N PHE A 161 -22.14 -5.28 -3.12
CA PHE A 161 -21.55 -5.33 -1.79
C PHE A 161 -22.50 -4.79 -0.72
N LEU A 162 -23.09 -3.61 -0.96
CA LEU A 162 -24.05 -3.00 -0.03
C LEU A 162 -25.35 -3.80 0.06
N ARG A 163 -25.81 -4.44 -1.04
CA ARG A 163 -26.96 -5.34 -1.00
C ARG A 163 -26.69 -6.63 -0.24
N ALA A 164 -25.44 -7.09 -0.26
CA ALA A 164 -24.99 -8.29 0.42
C ALA A 164 -24.55 -8.01 1.87
N ASP A 165 -25.09 -6.97 2.51
CA ASP A 165 -24.80 -6.64 3.91
C ASP A 165 -23.31 -6.31 4.17
N CYS A 166 -22.63 -5.73 3.17
CA CYS A 166 -21.18 -5.50 3.16
C CYS A 166 -20.35 -6.80 3.14
N ASP A 167 -20.88 -7.89 2.60
CA ASP A 167 -20.09 -9.08 2.24
C ASP A 167 -19.40 -8.86 0.88
N PRO A 168 -18.06 -8.94 0.79
CA PRO A 168 -17.33 -8.79 -0.46
C PRO A 168 -17.47 -9.99 -1.41
N ALA A 169 -18.06 -11.11 -1.00
CA ALA A 169 -18.26 -12.31 -1.81
C ALA A 169 -19.43 -12.15 -2.81
N VAL A 170 -19.30 -11.19 -3.73
CA VAL A 170 -20.30 -10.85 -4.74
C VAL A 170 -19.80 -11.10 -6.17
N PRO A 171 -20.70 -11.34 -7.15
CA PRO A 171 -20.32 -11.61 -8.54
C PRO A 171 -19.34 -10.60 -9.15
N ALA A 172 -19.53 -9.30 -8.91
CA ALA A 172 -18.62 -8.27 -9.41
C ALA A 172 -17.21 -8.38 -8.82
N ALA A 173 -17.06 -8.85 -7.58
CA ALA A 173 -15.74 -9.09 -6.99
C ALA A 173 -15.00 -10.23 -7.71
N GLU A 174 -15.70 -11.32 -8.05
CA GLU A 174 -15.14 -12.43 -8.84
C GLU A 174 -14.71 -11.98 -10.24
N GLU A 175 -15.49 -11.10 -10.87
CA GLU A 175 -15.12 -10.51 -12.16
C GLU A 175 -13.88 -9.61 -12.05
N ILE A 176 -13.80 -8.77 -11.01
CA ILE A 176 -12.60 -7.96 -10.74
C ILE A 176 -11.37 -8.85 -10.55
N ARG A 177 -11.51 -9.98 -9.85
CA ARG A 177 -10.44 -10.97 -9.67
C ARG A 177 -9.99 -11.53 -11.00
N ALA A 178 -10.92 -12.03 -11.82
CA ALA A 178 -10.61 -12.57 -13.13
C ALA A 178 -9.88 -11.54 -14.01
N GLN A 179 -10.38 -10.30 -14.10
CA GLN A 179 -9.76 -9.24 -14.88
C GLN A 179 -8.36 -8.88 -14.35
N SER A 180 -8.17 -8.88 -13.04
CA SER A 180 -6.86 -8.62 -12.44
C SER A 180 -5.82 -9.69 -12.70
N GLU A 181 -6.23 -10.96 -12.74
CA GLU A 181 -5.35 -12.08 -13.08
C GLU A 181 -4.96 -12.04 -14.56
N GLU A 182 -5.91 -11.79 -15.44
CA GLU A 182 -5.66 -11.62 -16.87
C GLU A 182 -4.75 -10.41 -17.13
N GLY A 183 -5.03 -9.29 -16.47
CA GLY A 183 -4.21 -8.08 -16.50
C GLY A 183 -2.77 -8.34 -16.04
N ALA A 184 -2.59 -9.05 -14.93
CA ALA A 184 -1.27 -9.42 -14.42
C ALA A 184 -0.50 -10.30 -15.42
N LYS A 185 -1.16 -11.33 -15.97
CA LYS A 185 -0.58 -12.21 -17.01
C LYS A 185 -0.16 -11.42 -18.25
N ARG A 186 -1.02 -10.51 -18.74
CA ARG A 186 -0.73 -9.63 -19.87
C ARG A 186 0.49 -8.76 -19.58
N ILE A 187 0.50 -8.04 -18.45
CA ILE A 187 1.60 -7.15 -18.08
C ILE A 187 2.93 -7.90 -18.02
N LEU A 188 2.96 -9.09 -17.41
CA LEU A 188 4.18 -9.92 -17.36
C LEU A 188 4.63 -10.37 -18.75
N SER A 189 3.70 -10.77 -19.62
CA SER A 189 4.03 -11.17 -20.99
C SER A 189 4.64 -10.03 -21.82
N GLU A 190 4.23 -8.79 -21.55
CA GLU A 190 4.76 -7.60 -22.21
C GLU A 190 6.06 -7.09 -21.57
N TYR A 191 6.27 -7.37 -20.28
CA TYR A 191 7.44 -6.91 -19.54
C TYR A 191 7.90 -7.93 -18.47
N ALA A 192 8.59 -8.97 -18.94
CA ALA A 192 9.15 -10.04 -18.12
C ALA A 192 10.05 -9.57 -16.92
N PRO A 193 10.80 -8.44 -16.98
CA PRO A 193 11.60 -7.99 -15.84
C PRO A 193 10.80 -7.64 -14.58
N TYR A 194 9.46 -7.67 -14.62
CA TYR A 194 8.64 -7.57 -13.42
C TYR A 194 8.55 -8.86 -12.58
N GLU A 195 8.98 -10.01 -13.10
CA GLU A 195 8.95 -11.29 -12.39
C GLU A 195 9.97 -11.38 -11.24
N THR A 196 11.13 -10.75 -11.39
CA THR A 196 12.19 -10.73 -10.36
C THR A 196 12.10 -9.48 -9.49
N PRO A 197 12.84 -9.36 -8.36
CA PRO A 197 12.95 -8.07 -7.66
C PRO A 197 13.50 -6.95 -8.57
N PRO A 198 13.09 -5.68 -8.40
CA PRO A 198 13.64 -4.59 -9.19
C PRO A 198 15.12 -4.35 -8.82
N ASN A 199 15.90 -3.70 -9.68
CA ASN A 199 17.34 -3.43 -9.45
C ASN A 199 17.68 -2.72 -8.13
N SER A 200 16.70 -2.04 -7.51
CA SER A 200 16.87 -1.41 -6.20
C SER A 200 16.56 -2.34 -5.02
N VAL A 201 16.35 -3.63 -5.26
CA VAL A 201 16.05 -4.63 -4.23
C VAL A 201 16.93 -5.85 -4.48
N ALA A 202 17.67 -6.25 -3.46
CA ALA A 202 18.52 -7.43 -3.50
C ALA A 202 18.15 -8.37 -2.35
N ILE A 203 17.93 -9.65 -2.66
CA ILE A 203 17.77 -10.71 -1.66
C ILE A 203 19.11 -11.45 -1.58
N ARG A 204 19.64 -11.61 -0.37
CA ARG A 204 20.96 -12.20 -0.11
C ARG A 204 20.98 -12.96 1.22
N SER A 205 22.00 -13.78 1.46
CA SER A 205 22.19 -14.38 2.77
C SER A 205 22.41 -13.29 3.84
N THR A 206 21.89 -13.53 5.05
CA THR A 206 22.07 -12.61 6.18
C THR A 206 23.55 -12.41 6.50
N ASP A 207 24.37 -13.46 6.45
CA ASP A 207 25.82 -13.37 6.63
C ASP A 207 26.48 -12.40 5.63
N SER A 208 26.04 -12.43 4.36
CA SER A 208 26.54 -11.50 3.35
C SER A 208 26.09 -10.06 3.60
N ALA A 209 24.91 -9.86 4.18
CA ALA A 209 24.44 -8.52 4.55
C ALA A 209 25.25 -7.97 5.73
N VAL A 210 25.45 -8.77 6.78
CA VAL A 210 26.26 -8.42 7.96
C VAL A 210 27.71 -8.12 7.59
N ALA A 211 28.30 -8.90 6.68
CA ALA A 211 29.67 -8.66 6.20
C ALA A 211 29.80 -7.39 5.34
N GLN A 212 28.70 -6.93 4.72
CA GLN A 212 28.72 -5.73 3.88
C GLN A 212 28.41 -4.44 4.65
N TYR A 213 27.56 -4.52 5.68
CA TYR A 213 27.05 -3.35 6.40
C TYR A 213 27.38 -3.46 7.88
N ASP A 214 28.29 -2.60 8.34
CA ASP A 214 28.66 -2.50 9.75
C ASP A 214 27.44 -2.10 10.59
N GLY A 215 27.32 -2.68 11.79
CA GLY A 215 26.23 -2.37 12.73
C GLY A 215 24.93 -3.18 12.52
N LEU A 216 24.85 -4.06 11.51
CA LEU A 216 23.79 -5.07 11.46
C LEU A 216 24.03 -6.15 12.51
N THR A 217 23.50 -5.94 13.71
CA THR A 217 23.61 -6.89 14.82
C THR A 217 22.25 -7.36 15.32
N GLY A 218 22.22 -8.44 16.10
CA GLY A 218 20.99 -9.06 16.63
C GLY A 218 20.44 -8.41 17.91
N ASP A 219 21.00 -7.26 18.34
CA ASP A 219 20.60 -6.56 19.57
C ASP A 219 19.39 -5.63 19.40
N GLY A 220 18.87 -5.48 18.18
CA GLY A 220 17.69 -4.68 17.86
C GLY A 220 16.62 -5.44 17.08
N SER A 221 15.98 -4.75 16.14
CA SER A 221 14.93 -5.34 15.28
C SER A 221 15.48 -6.30 14.23
N PHE A 222 16.76 -6.18 13.89
CA PHE A 222 17.44 -7.07 12.95
C PHE A 222 17.72 -8.44 13.56
N ARG A 223 17.54 -9.50 12.77
CA ARG A 223 17.59 -10.89 13.24
C ARG A 223 18.65 -11.67 12.49
N THR A 224 19.75 -12.00 13.19
CA THR A 224 20.86 -12.79 12.63
C THR A 224 20.52 -14.27 12.46
N ASP A 225 19.44 -14.75 13.08
CA ASP A 225 18.95 -16.12 12.96
C ASP A 225 18.13 -16.39 11.68
N ARG A 226 17.73 -15.34 10.95
CA ARG A 226 17.09 -15.48 9.64
C ARG A 226 18.13 -15.75 8.56
N GLY A 227 17.85 -16.70 7.66
CA GLY A 227 18.82 -17.11 6.62
C GLY A 227 19.06 -16.05 5.53
N GLU A 228 18.05 -15.23 5.23
CA GLU A 228 18.11 -14.23 4.16
C GLU A 228 17.70 -12.83 4.63
N THR A 229 18.23 -11.83 3.92
CA THR A 229 17.96 -10.41 4.13
C THR A 229 17.61 -9.76 2.79
N VAL A 230 16.48 -9.05 2.77
CA VAL A 230 16.06 -8.20 1.66
C VAL A 230 16.61 -6.80 1.90
N VAL A 231 17.41 -6.30 0.96
CA VAL A 231 18.01 -4.96 1.02
C VAL A 231 17.36 -4.08 -0.04
N CYS A 232 16.69 -3.01 0.38
CA CYS A 232 16.06 -2.03 -0.49
C CYS A 232 16.91 -0.75 -0.58
N ASP A 233 17.46 -0.47 -1.76
CA ASP A 233 18.27 0.72 -2.03
C ASP A 233 17.39 1.94 -2.34
N PHE A 234 17.55 2.97 -1.51
CA PHE A 234 16.91 4.27 -1.66
C PHE A 234 17.97 5.36 -1.81
N LYS A 235 18.13 5.87 -3.04
CA LYS A 235 19.23 6.76 -3.43
C LYS A 235 18.91 8.26 -3.31
N PHE A 236 17.97 8.63 -2.45
CA PHE A 236 17.59 10.03 -2.26
C PHE A 236 18.54 10.75 -1.29
N GLN A 237 18.58 12.09 -1.36
CA GLN A 237 19.44 12.97 -0.53
C GLN A 237 18.63 13.98 0.29
N THR A 238 17.32 14.03 0.08
CA THR A 238 16.42 15.01 0.68
C THR A 238 15.33 14.29 1.46
N ARG A 239 14.60 15.01 2.31
CA ARG A 239 13.41 14.46 2.98
C ARG A 239 12.48 13.77 1.98
N ARG A 240 12.12 12.51 2.27
CA ARG A 240 11.15 11.75 1.49
C ARG A 240 10.11 11.15 2.42
N THR A 241 8.87 11.55 2.22
CA THR A 241 7.69 10.97 2.86
C THR A 241 6.90 10.21 1.80
N ASP A 242 5.69 10.66 1.50
CA ASP A 242 4.90 10.07 0.43
C ASP A 242 5.45 10.47 -0.93
N PRO A 243 5.24 9.61 -1.93
CA PRO A 243 4.70 8.24 -1.82
C PRO A 243 5.77 7.19 -1.41
N TYR A 244 7.04 7.58 -1.29
CA TYR A 244 8.19 6.66 -1.15
C TYR A 244 8.14 5.67 0.02
N ILE A 245 7.67 6.13 1.19
CA ILE A 245 7.53 5.30 2.39
C ILE A 245 6.66 4.07 2.11
N GLY A 246 5.58 4.21 1.34
CA GLY A 246 4.63 3.12 1.14
C GLY A 246 5.19 1.93 0.38
N SER A 247 6.23 2.13 -0.43
CA SER A 247 6.84 1.03 -1.20
C SER A 247 7.50 -0.05 -0.33
N GLN A 248 7.90 0.29 0.90
CA GLN A 248 8.48 -0.69 1.82
C GLN A 248 7.44 -1.74 2.26
N PHE A 249 6.17 -1.36 2.39
CA PHE A 249 5.10 -2.29 2.74
C PHE A 249 4.86 -3.30 1.62
N ALA A 250 4.90 -2.83 0.36
CA ALA A 250 4.83 -3.73 -0.78
C ALA A 250 6.00 -4.74 -0.78
N TYR A 251 7.23 -4.28 -0.55
CA TYR A 251 8.40 -5.17 -0.50
C TYR A 251 8.38 -6.11 0.71
N ASP A 252 7.89 -5.65 1.85
CA ASP A 252 7.68 -6.48 3.04
C ASP A 252 6.76 -7.67 2.72
N TYR A 253 5.57 -7.41 2.21
CA TYR A 253 4.64 -8.49 1.84
C TYR A 253 5.18 -9.39 0.73
N LEU A 254 5.82 -8.81 -0.30
CA LEU A 254 6.34 -9.58 -1.42
C LEU A 254 7.47 -10.54 -1.02
N TYR A 255 8.36 -10.12 -0.11
CA TYR A 255 9.65 -10.77 0.08
C TYR A 255 9.98 -11.16 1.52
N CYS A 256 9.26 -10.68 2.52
CA CYS A 256 9.58 -10.92 3.94
C CYS A 256 8.42 -11.55 4.73
N ARG A 257 7.19 -11.10 4.51
CA ARG A 257 6.03 -11.45 5.36
C ARG A 257 5.50 -12.86 5.07
N THR A 258 5.23 -13.58 6.15
CA THR A 258 4.61 -14.92 6.15
C THR A 258 3.31 -14.96 6.96
N GLY A 259 2.98 -13.88 7.68
CA GLY A 259 1.78 -13.73 8.49
C GLY A 259 1.36 -12.26 8.62
N PRO A 260 0.31 -11.96 9.37
CA PRO A 260 -0.35 -10.66 9.36
C PRO A 260 0.50 -9.53 9.94
N THR A 261 1.46 -9.82 10.82
CA THR A 261 2.27 -8.80 11.48
C THR A 261 3.70 -8.73 10.95
N VAL A 262 4.44 -7.65 11.26
CA VAL A 262 5.86 -7.52 10.88
C VAL A 262 6.78 -8.49 11.63
N ARG A 263 6.24 -9.19 12.63
CA ARG A 263 6.95 -10.24 13.37
C ARG A 263 6.92 -11.56 12.64
N ASP A 264 5.90 -11.78 11.82
CA ASP A 264 5.68 -12.98 11.03
C ASP A 264 6.48 -12.87 9.72
N ARG A 265 7.80 -13.05 9.81
CA ARG A 265 8.71 -12.96 8.66
C ARG A 265 9.80 -14.01 8.67
N ASP A 266 10.14 -14.49 7.48
CA ASP A 266 11.26 -15.40 7.22
C ASP A 266 12.56 -14.66 6.83
N ARG A 267 12.45 -13.44 6.30
CA ARG A 267 13.59 -12.57 5.93
C ARG A 267 13.62 -11.26 6.70
N ASN A 268 14.82 -10.71 6.88
CA ASN A 268 14.98 -9.33 7.32
C ASN A 268 14.61 -8.35 6.19
N LEU A 269 14.12 -7.16 6.56
CA LEU A 269 13.98 -6.01 5.65
C LEU A 269 14.95 -4.90 6.05
N VAL A 270 15.96 -4.63 5.22
CA VAL A 270 16.94 -3.55 5.42
C VAL A 270 16.70 -2.45 4.40
N LEU A 271 16.57 -1.21 4.87
CA LEU A 271 16.48 -0.03 3.99
C LEU A 271 17.84 0.65 3.94
N HIS A 272 18.45 0.70 2.77
CA HIS A 272 19.78 1.26 2.56
C HIS A 272 19.69 2.66 1.94
N MET A 273 20.20 3.65 2.66
CA MET A 273 20.14 5.08 2.38
C MET A 273 21.56 5.66 2.23
N PRO A 274 22.34 5.27 1.20
CA PRO A 274 23.78 5.51 1.13
C PRO A 274 24.19 6.99 0.99
N LYS A 275 23.25 7.92 0.89
CA LYS A 275 23.51 9.34 0.64
C LYS A 275 23.00 10.27 1.74
N ILE A 276 22.63 9.72 2.89
CA ILE A 276 22.11 10.46 4.04
C ILE A 276 22.85 9.97 5.27
N ASP A 277 23.41 10.89 6.03
CA ASP A 277 24.05 10.62 7.32
C ASP A 277 23.04 10.62 8.47
N ARG A 278 23.46 10.15 9.65
CA ARG A 278 22.60 10.06 10.84
C ARG A 278 21.97 11.40 11.21
N GLU A 279 22.74 12.48 11.21
CA GLU A 279 22.26 13.82 11.58
C GLU A 279 21.14 14.27 10.64
N THR A 280 21.40 14.25 9.32
CA THR A 280 20.44 14.61 8.28
C THR A 280 19.22 13.68 8.30
N TRP A 281 19.41 12.40 8.60
CA TRP A 281 18.32 11.44 8.71
C TRP A 281 17.33 11.85 9.80
N PHE A 282 17.81 12.17 11.00
CA PHE A 282 16.94 12.58 12.12
C PHE A 282 16.35 13.99 11.95
N ASP A 283 17.02 14.88 11.24
CA ASP A 283 16.44 16.19 10.85
C ASP A 283 15.21 16.01 9.96
N TYR A 284 15.27 15.05 9.03
CA TYR A 284 14.18 14.79 8.08
C TYR A 284 13.12 13.81 8.60
N HIS A 285 13.53 12.83 9.39
CA HIS A 285 12.73 11.68 9.81
C HIS A 285 12.93 11.39 11.31
N PRO A 286 12.58 12.32 12.21
CA PRO A 286 12.83 12.15 13.64
C PRO A 286 12.11 10.92 14.20
N TYR A 287 12.65 10.37 15.29
CA TYR A 287 11.96 9.37 16.13
C TYR A 287 10.79 10.01 16.88
N LYS A 288 9.71 10.23 16.14
CA LYS A 288 8.47 10.79 16.66
C LYS A 288 7.32 9.86 16.25
N PRO A 289 6.87 8.96 17.13
CA PRO A 289 5.64 8.19 16.91
C PRO A 289 4.48 9.11 16.50
N GLY A 290 3.59 8.62 15.63
CA GLY A 290 2.48 9.39 15.07
C GLY A 290 2.87 10.40 13.96
N ASN A 291 4.16 10.68 13.74
CA ASN A 291 4.58 11.45 12.58
C ASN A 291 4.64 10.52 11.35
N LYS A 292 4.15 10.98 10.20
CA LYS A 292 4.24 10.24 8.93
C LYS A 292 5.64 9.70 8.60
N THR A 293 6.70 10.37 9.02
CA THR A 293 8.08 9.89 8.81
C THR A 293 8.44 8.65 9.63
N SER A 294 7.72 8.35 10.73
CA SER A 294 7.98 7.18 11.57
C SER A 294 7.72 5.86 10.86
N LEU A 295 6.97 5.89 9.75
CA LEU A 295 6.69 4.72 8.93
C LEU A 295 7.94 4.11 8.28
N TRP A 296 9.04 4.86 8.14
CA TRP A 296 10.34 4.29 7.78
C TRP A 296 10.82 3.21 8.77
N TYR A 297 10.34 3.25 10.00
CA TYR A 297 10.68 2.31 11.08
C TYR A 297 9.64 1.22 11.30
N ALA A 298 8.43 1.38 10.73
CA ALA A 298 7.31 0.48 10.97
C ALA A 298 7.58 -0.93 10.43
N CYS A 299 8.15 -1.01 9.22
CA CYS A 299 8.48 -2.29 8.58
C CYS A 299 9.97 -2.62 8.62
N ALA A 300 10.88 -1.65 8.62
CA ALA A 300 12.32 -1.94 8.53
C ALA A 300 12.86 -2.67 9.76
N ASP A 301 13.70 -3.69 9.57
CA ASP A 301 14.48 -4.35 10.62
C ASP A 301 15.83 -3.65 10.85
N ALA A 302 16.36 -2.98 9.82
CA ALA A 302 17.47 -2.03 9.96
C ALA A 302 17.38 -0.91 8.91
N LEU A 303 17.92 0.26 9.25
CA LEU A 303 18.26 1.30 8.29
C LEU A 303 19.77 1.47 8.23
N VAL A 304 20.35 1.33 7.05
CA VAL A 304 21.79 1.56 6.82
C VAL A 304 21.96 2.92 6.17
N LEU A 305 22.54 3.87 6.90
CA LEU A 305 22.84 5.23 6.49
C LEU A 305 24.28 5.30 5.94
N SER A 306 24.74 6.47 5.50
CA SER A 306 26.11 6.62 4.97
C SER A 306 27.21 6.47 6.04
N ASP A 307 26.89 6.71 7.30
CA ASP A 307 27.82 6.77 8.43
C ASP A 307 27.36 5.96 9.66
N ASP A 308 26.19 5.32 9.60
CA ASP A 308 25.58 4.65 10.74
C ASP A 308 24.56 3.58 10.34
N THR A 309 24.23 2.68 11.27
CA THR A 309 23.18 1.67 11.10
C THR A 309 22.23 1.72 12.30
N LEU A 310 20.94 1.90 12.00
CA LEU A 310 19.87 1.96 13.00
C LEU A 310 19.12 0.64 13.05
N THR A 311 18.89 0.09 14.25
CA THR A 311 18.15 -1.18 14.45
C THR A 311 17.07 -1.09 15.54
N ASP A 312 17.06 -0.04 16.35
CA ASP A 312 16.14 0.10 17.48
C ASP A 312 14.80 0.72 17.05
N PHE A 313 13.84 -0.15 16.71
CA PHE A 313 12.53 0.25 16.18
C PHE A 313 11.34 -0.38 16.89
N ALA A 314 11.54 -1.08 18.02
CA ALA A 314 10.47 -1.80 18.72
C ALA A 314 9.27 -0.90 19.05
N GLN A 315 9.54 0.36 19.41
CA GLN A 315 8.58 1.43 19.71
C GLN A 315 7.74 1.91 18.50
N PHE A 316 8.11 1.52 17.28
CA PHE A 316 7.37 1.85 16.05
C PHE A 316 6.64 0.64 15.45
N ARG A 317 6.73 -0.53 16.09
CA ARG A 317 6.08 -1.76 15.62
C ARG A 317 4.65 -1.85 16.13
N GLN A 318 3.87 -2.68 15.45
CA GLN A 318 2.59 -3.11 15.97
C GLN A 318 2.79 -3.84 17.31
N SER A 319 1.89 -3.58 18.26
CA SER A 319 1.73 -4.37 19.47
C SER A 319 1.34 -5.81 19.13
N ASP A 320 1.31 -6.66 20.15
CA ASP A 320 0.93 -8.07 20.00
C ASP A 320 -0.49 -8.24 19.44
N GLN A 321 -1.29 -7.17 19.43
CA GLN A 321 -2.64 -7.10 18.88
C GLN A 321 -2.71 -6.46 17.48
N GLY A 322 -1.58 -6.20 16.81
CA GLY A 322 -1.58 -5.62 15.46
C GLY A 322 -1.79 -4.09 15.39
N ARG A 323 -1.84 -3.41 16.54
CA ARG A 323 -2.06 -1.95 16.63
C ARG A 323 -0.73 -1.23 16.72
N LEU A 324 -0.50 -0.18 15.94
CA LEU A 324 0.61 0.75 16.24
C LEU A 324 0.23 1.48 17.53
N ASP A 325 0.80 1.06 18.67
CA ASP A 325 0.56 1.75 19.94
C ASP A 325 1.08 3.19 19.81
N GLY A 326 0.18 4.18 19.79
CA GLY A 326 0.55 5.59 19.85
C GLY A 326 0.39 6.39 18.55
N TYR A 327 -0.72 6.21 17.82
CA TYR A 327 -1.26 7.30 16.99
C TYR A 327 -1.84 8.41 17.89
N ARG A 328 -0.96 9.08 18.64
CA ARG A 328 -1.19 10.36 19.34
C ARG A 328 0.11 11.15 19.44
#